data_AF-A0A2N3ET28-F1
#
_entry.id   AF-A0A2N3ET28-F1
#
_cell.length_a   1.000
_cell.length_b   1.000
_cell.length_c   1.000
_cell.angle_alpha   90.00
_cell.angle_beta   90.00
_cell.angle_gamma   90.00
#
_symmetry.space_group_name_H-M   'P 1'
#
loop_
_entity.id
_entity.type
_entity.pdbx_description
1 polymer ?
#
loop_
_entity_poly.entity_id
_entity_poly.type
_entity_poly.pdbx_seq_one_letter_code
_entity_poly.pdbx_strand_id
1 'polypeptide(L)'
;MDRSFGDMAGLAGAGVSGRGRSYFLHDLLRKVIFAEAGWVSQDARAVRRERALRYGVFALVLIAGGALAALWGTSFYRNYKLVRDAEAEMNRYRAEARLELEATEIADPDLGPVLPLLRTLATLPLGHAAQDIGGGLLEGAGLSQRSAIRAATRAAYRDGLERHLRPRLILHVETRIAEDITNNDLLSLYESLKVYKLLGHAAPAPDDAFITAWFADEWARDPAYRGAGPMRELRAEMEAHLWAMLEMSATQSRARVDLNGALVERAERILSLMNLEDQAWLLVMGAGGPQDIAPFNLRAPRRRMSRASCSGSVRRS
;
A
#
# COMPACT_ATOMS: atom_id res chain seq x y z
N MET A 1 -18.02 -57.93 -10.16
CA MET A 1 -17.51 -58.79 -9.06
C MET A 1 -18.66 -59.70 -8.64
N ASP A 2 -18.81 -60.79 -9.38
CA ASP A 2 -19.78 -61.84 -9.14
C ASP A 2 -19.31 -62.72 -7.97
N ARG A 3 -20.25 -63.14 -7.12
CA ARG A 3 -19.97 -64.13 -6.08
C ARG A 3 -20.69 -65.43 -6.39
N SER A 4 -19.85 -66.39 -6.75
CA SER A 4 -20.08 -67.82 -6.90
C SER A 4 -20.87 -68.43 -5.73
N PHE A 5 -21.93 -69.18 -6.04
CA PHE A 5 -22.57 -70.08 -5.09
C PHE A 5 -21.92 -71.46 -5.21
N GLY A 6 -21.43 -71.95 -4.08
CA GLY A 6 -20.85 -73.28 -3.94
C GLY A 6 -21.91 -74.37 -3.99
N ASP A 7 -21.58 -75.39 -4.76
CA ASP A 7 -22.23 -76.68 -4.93
C ASP A 7 -22.35 -77.45 -3.60
N MET A 8 -23.52 -78.00 -3.32
CA MET A 8 -23.75 -79.08 -2.35
C MET A 8 -24.84 -80.00 -2.91
N ALA A 9 -24.41 -80.88 -3.81
CA ALA A 9 -25.08 -82.12 -4.10
C ALA A 9 -25.18 -83.00 -2.84
N GLY A 10 -26.38 -83.46 -2.52
CA GLY A 10 -26.56 -84.47 -1.48
C GLY A 10 -28.02 -84.76 -1.15
N LEU A 11 -28.47 -85.95 -1.55
CA LEU A 11 -29.68 -86.66 -1.12
C LEU A 11 -30.96 -86.42 -1.94
N ALA A 12 -30.99 -87.10 -3.08
CA ALA A 12 -32.23 -87.59 -3.67
C ALA A 12 -32.75 -88.81 -2.89
N GLY A 13 -34.04 -88.78 -2.54
CA GLY A 13 -34.94 -89.93 -2.73
C GLY A 13 -35.19 -90.87 -1.55
N ALA A 14 -36.35 -90.73 -0.91
CA ALA A 14 -37.21 -91.86 -0.57
C ALA A 14 -38.67 -91.39 -0.57
N GLY A 15 -39.40 -91.71 -1.64
CA GLY A 15 -40.84 -91.54 -1.69
C GLY A 15 -41.53 -92.63 -0.87
N VAL A 16 -42.52 -92.22 -0.07
CA VAL A 16 -43.60 -93.11 0.40
C VAL A 16 -44.91 -92.42 0.09
N SER A 17 -45.60 -92.95 -0.93
CA SER A 17 -46.96 -92.58 -1.30
C SER A 17 -47.94 -93.09 -0.26
N GLY A 18 -48.38 -92.21 0.64
CA GLY A 18 -49.48 -92.44 1.57
C GLY A 18 -50.40 -91.23 1.57
N ARG A 19 -51.70 -91.43 1.32
CA ARG A 19 -52.76 -90.42 1.52
C ARG A 19 -52.71 -89.92 2.96
N GLY A 20 -52.08 -88.78 3.17
CA GLY A 20 -51.95 -88.11 4.47
C GLY A 20 -51.79 -86.63 4.21
N ARG A 21 -52.76 -85.85 4.68
CA ARG A 21 -52.97 -84.43 4.43
C ARG A 21 -51.67 -83.61 4.50
N SER A 22 -51.54 -82.64 3.59
CA SER A 22 -50.44 -81.68 3.38
C SER A 22 -50.25 -80.69 4.54
N TYR A 23 -50.20 -81.18 5.79
CA TYR A 23 -49.99 -80.36 6.96
C TYR A 23 -48.54 -79.94 7.13
N PHE A 24 -47.57 -80.72 6.67
CA PHE A 24 -46.15 -80.34 6.82
C PHE A 24 -45.78 -79.16 5.92
N LEU A 25 -46.27 -79.13 4.68
CA LEU A 25 -46.03 -77.98 3.79
C LEU A 25 -46.80 -76.74 4.26
N HIS A 26 -48.03 -76.93 4.75
CA HIS A 26 -48.82 -75.86 5.35
C HIS A 26 -48.18 -75.32 6.64
N ASP A 27 -47.71 -76.18 7.55
CA ASP A 27 -47.06 -75.80 8.81
C ASP A 27 -45.66 -75.23 8.59
N LEU A 28 -44.85 -75.76 7.67
CA LEU A 28 -43.52 -75.21 7.36
C LEU A 28 -43.66 -73.78 6.80
N LEU A 29 -44.57 -73.58 5.85
CA LEU A 29 -44.83 -72.25 5.30
C LEU A 29 -45.44 -71.32 6.37
N ARG A 30 -46.42 -71.76 7.15
CA ARG A 30 -47.18 -70.91 8.10
C ARG A 30 -46.47 -70.66 9.44
N LYS A 31 -45.82 -71.67 10.03
CA LYS A 31 -45.24 -71.60 11.38
C LYS A 31 -43.76 -71.31 11.41
N VAL A 32 -43.01 -71.56 10.34
CA VAL A 32 -41.56 -71.32 10.32
C VAL A 32 -41.24 -70.18 9.36
N ILE A 33 -41.60 -70.31 8.08
CA ILE A 33 -41.26 -69.28 7.10
C ILE A 33 -42.06 -67.99 7.34
N PHE A 34 -43.39 -68.03 7.49
CA PHE A 34 -44.17 -66.80 7.72
C PHE A 34 -44.15 -66.30 9.18
N ALA A 35 -43.92 -67.17 10.16
CA ALA A 35 -43.78 -66.74 11.56
C ALA A 35 -42.39 -66.14 11.87
N GLU A 36 -41.33 -66.59 11.19
CA GLU A 36 -39.97 -66.01 11.32
C GLU A 36 -39.62 -65.00 10.21
N ALA A 37 -40.37 -64.91 9.10
CA ALA A 37 -40.17 -63.84 8.10
C ALA A 37 -40.38 -62.43 8.67
N GLY A 38 -41.05 -62.30 9.83
CA GLY A 38 -41.18 -61.03 10.56
C GLY A 38 -40.00 -60.70 11.48
N TRP A 39 -39.02 -61.60 11.65
CA TRP A 39 -37.95 -61.50 12.65
C TRP A 39 -36.59 -61.05 12.11
N VAL A 40 -36.48 -60.74 10.81
CA VAL A 40 -35.47 -59.78 10.37
C VAL A 40 -36.02 -58.38 10.63
N SER A 41 -36.30 -58.08 11.90
CA SER A 41 -36.48 -56.71 12.33
C SER A 41 -35.11 -56.05 12.19
N GLN A 42 -34.86 -55.40 11.04
CA GLN A 42 -33.76 -54.47 10.95
C GLN A 42 -33.92 -53.53 12.16
N ASP A 43 -32.91 -53.47 13.03
CA ASP A 43 -32.95 -52.64 14.22
C ASP A 43 -33.31 -51.21 13.78
N ALA A 44 -34.55 -50.81 14.05
CA ALA A 44 -35.09 -49.55 13.56
C ALA A 44 -34.27 -48.36 14.10
N ARG A 45 -33.58 -48.53 15.24
CA ARG A 45 -32.64 -47.53 15.77
C ARG A 45 -31.36 -47.49 14.96
N ALA A 46 -30.82 -48.64 14.54
CA ALA A 46 -29.66 -48.70 13.65
C ALA A 46 -29.95 -48.07 12.28
N VAL A 47 -31.09 -48.41 11.67
CA VAL A 47 -31.52 -47.83 10.38
C VAL A 47 -31.76 -46.32 10.49
N ARG A 48 -32.36 -45.84 11.59
CA ARG A 48 -32.54 -44.40 11.84
C ARG A 48 -31.21 -43.67 12.03
N ARG A 49 -30.25 -44.25 12.76
CA ARG A 49 -28.90 -43.69 12.93
C ARG A 49 -28.16 -43.61 11.60
N GLU A 50 -28.22 -44.66 10.79
CA GLU A 50 -27.60 -44.68 9.47
C GLU A 50 -28.20 -43.62 8.53
N ARG A 51 -29.54 -43.47 8.52
CA ARG A 51 -30.22 -42.41 7.77
C ARG A 51 -29.82 -41.01 8.27
N ALA A 52 -29.80 -40.80 9.58
CA ALA A 52 -29.41 -39.51 10.16
C ALA A 52 -27.96 -39.15 9.82
N LEU A 53 -27.04 -40.12 9.85
CA LEU A 53 -25.65 -39.92 9.43
C LEU A 53 -25.55 -39.59 7.95
N ARG A 54 -26.24 -40.33 7.07
CA ARG A 54 -26.27 -40.06 5.63
C ARG A 54 -26.77 -38.65 5.32
N TYR A 55 -27.94 -38.29 5.86
CA TYR A 55 -28.49 -36.94 5.66
C TYR A 55 -27.66 -35.85 6.33
N GLY A 56 -27.03 -36.14 7.47
CA GLY A 56 -26.11 -35.22 8.14
C GLY A 56 -24.88 -34.92 7.28
N VAL A 57 -24.29 -35.94 6.64
CA VAL A 57 -23.19 -35.75 5.69
C VAL A 57 -23.63 -34.93 4.48
N PHE A 58 -24.80 -35.23 3.89
CA PHE A 58 -25.33 -34.42 2.77
C PHE A 58 -25.58 -32.96 3.17
N ALA A 59 -26.15 -32.71 4.35
CA ALA A 59 -26.35 -31.37 4.87
C ALA A 59 -25.03 -30.63 5.09
N LEU A 60 -24.02 -31.30 5.66
CA LEU A 60 -22.70 -30.72 5.86
C LEU A 60 -22.01 -30.38 4.53
N VAL A 61 -22.11 -31.24 3.53
CA VAL A 61 -21.57 -30.98 2.18
C VAL A 61 -22.28 -29.78 1.53
N LEU A 62 -23.61 -29.69 1.65
CA LEU A 62 -24.37 -28.55 1.12
C LEU A 62 -23.98 -27.24 1.82
N ILE A 63 -23.84 -27.25 3.15
CA ILE A 63 -23.42 -26.07 3.92
C ILE A 63 -21.99 -25.66 3.56
N ALA A 64 -21.06 -26.61 3.50
CA ALA A 64 -19.68 -26.34 3.14
C ALA A 64 -19.56 -25.83 1.69
N GLY A 65 -20.27 -26.44 0.75
CA GLY A 65 -20.33 -26.00 -0.64
C GLY A 65 -20.94 -24.60 -0.78
N GLY A 66 -22.04 -24.34 -0.07
CA GLY A 66 -22.66 -23.01 -0.02
C GLY A 66 -21.74 -21.94 0.58
N ALA A 67 -21.01 -22.28 1.65
CA ALA A 67 -20.04 -21.38 2.26
C ALA A 67 -18.88 -21.04 1.31
N LEU A 68 -18.34 -22.04 0.60
CA LEU A 68 -17.29 -21.83 -0.42
C LEU A 68 -17.80 -21.00 -1.60
N ALA A 69 -19.01 -21.27 -2.09
CA ALA A 69 -19.63 -20.49 -3.15
C ALA A 69 -19.87 -19.03 -2.73
N ALA A 70 -20.36 -18.80 -1.52
CA ALA A 70 -20.52 -17.45 -0.96
C ALA A 70 -19.19 -16.73 -0.78
N LEU A 71 -18.15 -17.43 -0.32
CA LEU A 71 -16.80 -16.90 -0.16
C LEU A 71 -16.21 -16.46 -1.50
N TRP A 72 -16.26 -17.33 -2.52
CA TRP A 72 -15.78 -17.02 -3.87
C TRP A 72 -16.62 -15.95 -4.55
N GLY A 73 -17.95 -16.01 -4.45
CA GLY A 73 -18.84 -14.98 -5.01
C GLY A 73 -18.56 -13.60 -4.43
N THR A 74 -18.36 -13.52 -3.11
CA THR A 74 -17.99 -12.26 -2.44
C THR A 74 -16.60 -11.77 -2.87
N SER A 75 -15.62 -12.67 -2.98
CA SER A 75 -14.26 -12.34 -3.45
C SER A 75 -14.28 -11.79 -4.88
N PHE A 76 -14.97 -12.48 -5.78
CA PHE A 76 -15.13 -12.08 -7.17
C PHE A 76 -15.79 -10.71 -7.28
N TYR A 77 -16.91 -10.49 -6.57
CA TYR A 77 -17.60 -9.21 -6.61
C TYR A 77 -16.73 -8.05 -6.09
N ARG A 78 -15.95 -8.28 -5.02
CA ARG A 78 -15.01 -7.28 -4.49
C ARG A 78 -13.90 -6.95 -5.47
N ASN A 79 -13.29 -7.95 -6.11
CA ASN A 79 -12.24 -7.74 -7.12
C ASN A 79 -12.81 -7.04 -8.36
N TYR A 80 -13.98 -7.46 -8.85
CA TYR A 80 -14.65 -6.84 -9.99
C TYR A 80 -14.95 -5.37 -9.72
N LYS A 81 -15.54 -5.06 -8.55
CA LYS A 81 -15.80 -3.68 -8.15
C LYS A 81 -14.51 -2.86 -8.05
N LEU A 82 -13.46 -3.42 -7.44
CA LEU A 82 -12.16 -2.74 -7.31
C LEU A 82 -11.55 -2.37 -8.67
N VAL A 83 -11.61 -3.28 -9.66
CA VAL A 83 -11.13 -3.00 -11.02
C VAL A 83 -11.97 -1.90 -11.68
N ARG A 84 -13.30 -1.98 -11.60
CA ARG A 84 -14.21 -0.99 -12.17
C ARG A 84 -14.01 0.40 -11.55
N ASP A 85 -13.84 0.47 -10.23
CA ASP A 85 -13.60 1.72 -9.52
C ASP A 85 -12.24 2.33 -9.96
N ALA A 86 -11.19 1.51 -10.10
CA ALA A 86 -9.89 1.98 -10.57
C ALA A 86 -9.91 2.46 -12.03
N GLU A 87 -10.62 1.76 -12.92
CA GLU A 87 -10.79 2.18 -14.32
C GLU A 87 -11.61 3.47 -14.44
N ALA A 88 -12.68 3.62 -13.65
CA ALA A 88 -13.48 4.83 -13.63
C ALA A 88 -12.64 6.05 -13.23
N GLU A 89 -11.86 5.93 -12.16
CA GLU A 89 -11.02 7.02 -11.68
C GLU A 89 -9.86 7.34 -12.64
N MET A 90 -9.28 6.32 -13.28
CA MET A 90 -8.27 6.51 -14.33
C MET A 90 -8.84 7.22 -15.57
N ASN A 91 -10.08 6.92 -15.95
CA ASN A 91 -10.74 7.62 -17.05
C ASN A 91 -11.04 9.08 -16.72
N ARG A 92 -11.40 9.38 -15.46
CA ARG A 92 -11.56 10.77 -14.98
C ARG A 92 -10.23 11.51 -15.03
N TYR A 93 -9.16 10.91 -14.51
CA TYR A 93 -7.80 11.46 -14.61
C TYR A 93 -7.42 11.77 -16.07
N ARG A 94 -7.65 10.85 -17.02
CA ARG A 94 -7.33 11.08 -18.44
C ARG A 94 -8.13 12.22 -19.06
N ALA A 95 -9.39 12.38 -18.66
CA ALA A 95 -10.23 13.47 -19.15
C ALA A 95 -9.77 14.83 -18.58
N GLU A 96 -9.44 14.88 -17.29
CA GLU A 96 -8.98 16.09 -16.61
C GLU A 96 -7.56 16.49 -17.04
N ALA A 97 -6.66 15.51 -17.17
CA ALA A 97 -5.27 15.70 -17.54
C ALA A 97 -5.06 15.88 -19.05
N ARG A 98 -6.11 15.88 -19.89
CA ARG A 98 -5.95 15.86 -21.36
C ARG A 98 -5.01 16.96 -21.87
N LEU A 99 -5.22 18.20 -21.41
CA LEU A 99 -4.40 19.34 -21.81
C LEU A 99 -2.93 19.19 -21.37
N GLU A 100 -2.72 18.74 -20.14
CA GLU A 100 -1.39 18.50 -19.55
C GLU A 100 -0.67 17.29 -20.16
N LEU A 101 -1.42 16.30 -20.66
CA LEU A 101 -0.88 15.12 -21.34
C LEU A 101 -0.50 15.44 -22.80
N GLU A 102 -1.26 16.31 -23.46
CA GLU A 102 -1.00 16.78 -24.83
C GLU A 102 0.12 17.83 -24.90
N ALA A 103 0.36 18.56 -23.81
CA ALA A 103 1.48 19.50 -23.71
C ALA A 103 2.82 18.77 -23.96
N THR A 104 3.53 19.22 -24.99
CA THR A 104 4.86 18.69 -25.34
C THR A 104 5.99 19.43 -24.61
N GLU A 105 5.71 20.65 -24.16
CA GLU A 105 6.66 21.52 -23.45
C GLU A 105 5.98 22.08 -22.20
N ILE A 106 6.72 22.11 -21.09
CA ILE A 106 6.30 22.71 -19.82
C ILE A 106 7.01 24.06 -19.73
N ALA A 107 6.26 25.13 -19.99
CA ALA A 107 6.77 26.51 -19.99
C ALA A 107 6.46 27.28 -18.70
N ASP A 108 5.62 26.72 -17.81
CA ASP A 108 5.17 27.36 -16.58
C ASP A 108 5.57 26.50 -15.36
N PRO A 109 6.33 27.05 -14.40
CA PRO A 109 6.67 26.34 -13.16
C PRO A 109 5.50 26.20 -12.18
N ASP A 110 4.35 26.85 -12.41
CA ASP A 110 3.21 26.79 -11.50
C ASP A 110 2.69 25.36 -11.31
N LEU A 111 2.58 24.96 -10.04
CA LEU A 111 2.09 23.65 -9.62
C LEU A 111 0.57 23.61 -9.48
N GLY A 112 -0.11 24.76 -9.43
CA GLY A 112 -1.56 24.88 -9.25
C GLY A 112 -2.39 23.97 -10.19
N PRO A 113 -2.16 24.00 -11.52
CA PRO A 113 -2.91 23.18 -12.47
C PRO A 113 -2.70 21.66 -12.31
N VAL A 114 -1.53 21.24 -11.82
CA VAL A 114 -1.16 19.81 -11.76
C VAL A 114 -1.41 19.17 -10.41
N LEU A 115 -1.50 19.94 -9.32
CA LEU A 115 -1.76 19.41 -7.99
C LEU A 115 -3.06 18.60 -7.90
N PRO A 116 -4.20 19.03 -8.46
CA PRO A 116 -5.42 18.20 -8.49
C PRO A 116 -5.21 16.87 -9.22
N LEU A 117 -4.44 16.86 -10.31
CA LEU A 117 -4.13 15.65 -11.08
C LEU A 117 -3.28 14.68 -10.28
N LEU A 118 -2.25 15.20 -9.59
CA LEU A 118 -1.38 14.40 -8.71
C LEU A 118 -2.14 13.86 -7.50
N ARG A 119 -3.08 14.64 -6.94
CA ARG A 119 -3.98 14.19 -5.87
C ARG A 119 -4.81 13.00 -6.34
N THR A 120 -5.46 13.10 -7.50
CA THR A 120 -6.26 12.00 -8.07
C THR A 120 -5.43 10.72 -8.22
N LEU A 121 -4.20 10.83 -8.74
CA LEU A 121 -3.29 9.70 -8.87
C LEU A 121 -2.86 9.11 -7.51
N ALA A 122 -2.57 9.97 -6.52
CA ALA A 122 -2.19 9.55 -5.17
C ALA A 122 -3.32 8.79 -4.46
N THR A 123 -4.57 9.22 -4.68
CA THR A 123 -5.78 8.66 -4.05
C THR A 123 -6.44 7.51 -4.82
N LEU A 124 -5.82 7.04 -5.91
CA LEU A 124 -6.32 5.87 -6.65
C LEU A 124 -6.53 4.67 -5.70
N PRO A 125 -7.46 3.75 -6.02
CA PRO A 125 -7.67 2.54 -5.21
C PRO A 125 -6.35 1.76 -5.05
N LEU A 126 -5.98 1.43 -3.81
CA LEU A 126 -4.68 0.81 -3.48
C LEU A 126 -3.45 1.63 -3.91
N GLY A 127 -3.61 2.94 -4.13
CA GLY A 127 -2.55 3.88 -4.48
C GLY A 127 -1.63 4.25 -3.31
N HIS A 128 -0.79 5.26 -3.51
CA HIS A 128 0.20 5.65 -2.50
C HIS A 128 -0.43 6.20 -1.22
N ALA A 129 -1.50 7.02 -1.33
CA ALA A 129 -2.21 7.59 -0.19
C ALA A 129 -3.33 6.68 0.36
N ALA A 130 -3.60 5.54 -0.29
CA ALA A 130 -4.66 4.65 0.13
C ALA A 130 -4.25 3.87 1.40
N GLN A 131 -5.03 4.00 2.47
CA GLN A 131 -4.85 3.16 3.65
C GLN A 131 -5.09 1.69 3.28
N ASP A 132 -4.12 0.83 3.58
CA ASP A 132 -4.23 -0.59 3.30
C ASP A 132 -5.20 -1.22 4.30
N ILE A 133 -6.49 -1.15 3.99
CA ILE A 133 -7.52 -1.87 4.72
C ILE A 133 -7.30 -3.34 4.34
N GLY A 134 -6.48 -4.01 5.15
CA GLY A 134 -5.93 -5.34 4.92
C GLY A 134 -6.99 -6.30 4.43
N GLY A 135 -6.70 -7.00 3.33
CA GLY A 135 -7.59 -8.05 2.89
C GLY A 135 -7.47 -9.22 3.85
N GLY A 136 -8.61 -9.65 4.38
CA GLY A 136 -8.69 -10.84 5.21
C GLY A 136 -8.30 -12.11 4.43
N LEU A 137 -8.75 -13.26 4.94
CA LEU A 137 -8.49 -14.61 4.40
C LEU A 137 -8.69 -14.79 2.87
N LEU A 138 -9.33 -13.82 2.20
CA LEU A 138 -9.55 -13.75 0.76
C LEU A 138 -8.30 -13.38 -0.06
N GLU A 139 -7.26 -12.77 0.53
CA GLU A 139 -6.02 -12.42 -0.20
C GLU A 139 -5.16 -13.64 -0.55
N GLY A 140 -5.13 -14.65 0.32
CA GLY A 140 -4.34 -15.87 0.15
C GLY A 140 -4.96 -16.94 -0.76
N ALA A 141 -6.19 -16.73 -1.24
CA ALA A 141 -6.90 -17.70 -2.09
C ALA A 141 -6.47 -17.67 -3.57
N GLY A 142 -5.38 -16.98 -3.93
CA GLY A 142 -4.79 -16.98 -5.28
C GLY A 142 -5.56 -16.20 -6.36
N LEU A 143 -6.69 -15.57 -6.01
CA LEU A 143 -7.56 -14.81 -6.93
C LEU A 143 -7.43 -13.28 -6.78
N SER A 144 -6.52 -12.78 -5.95
CA SER A 144 -6.43 -11.36 -5.64
C SER A 144 -5.69 -10.58 -6.73
N GLN A 145 -6.38 -9.66 -7.42
CA GLN A 145 -5.75 -8.71 -8.35
C GLN A 145 -5.13 -7.50 -7.65
N ARG A 146 -5.20 -7.44 -6.31
CA ARG A 146 -4.82 -6.29 -5.50
C ARG A 146 -3.34 -5.91 -5.67
N SER A 147 -2.43 -6.89 -5.77
CA SER A 147 -1.00 -6.63 -5.96
C SER A 147 -0.72 -6.01 -7.33
N ALA A 148 -1.33 -6.55 -8.39
CA ALA A 148 -1.22 -6.00 -9.75
C ALA A 148 -1.79 -4.58 -9.84
N ILE A 149 -2.97 -4.35 -9.25
CA ILE A 149 -3.60 -3.03 -9.19
C ILE A 149 -2.73 -2.05 -8.40
N ARG A 150 -2.23 -2.44 -7.22
CA ARG A 150 -1.32 -1.63 -6.39
C ARG A 150 -0.05 -1.25 -7.16
N ALA A 151 0.55 -2.21 -7.87
CA ALA A 151 1.73 -1.94 -8.69
C ALA A 151 1.40 -0.95 -9.81
N ALA A 152 0.27 -1.12 -10.50
CA ALA A 152 -0.18 -0.23 -11.57
C ALA A 152 -0.50 1.19 -11.08
N THR A 153 -1.22 1.34 -9.96
CA THR A 153 -1.58 2.65 -9.42
C THR A 153 -0.37 3.39 -8.85
N ARG A 154 0.55 2.69 -8.16
CA ARG A 154 1.84 3.28 -7.74
C ARG A 154 2.70 3.66 -8.94
N ALA A 155 2.72 2.85 -10.00
CA ALA A 155 3.44 3.19 -11.23
C ALA A 155 2.86 4.44 -11.90
N ALA A 156 1.54 4.52 -12.03
CA ALA A 156 0.85 5.69 -12.60
C ALA A 156 1.14 6.97 -11.80
N TYR A 157 1.09 6.89 -10.46
CA TYR A 157 1.41 8.04 -9.61
C TYR A 157 2.86 8.50 -9.76
N ARG A 158 3.83 7.58 -9.70
CA ARG A 158 5.24 7.89 -9.95
C ARG A 158 5.44 8.51 -11.33
N ASP A 159 4.84 7.96 -12.37
CA ASP A 159 4.97 8.49 -13.73
C ASP A 159 4.34 9.88 -13.85
N GLY A 160 3.24 10.14 -13.14
CA GLY A 160 2.64 11.47 -13.02
C GLY A 160 3.57 12.47 -12.33
N LEU A 161 4.21 12.09 -11.22
CA LEU A 161 5.20 12.93 -10.53
C LEU A 161 6.40 13.25 -11.43
N GLU A 162 6.96 12.25 -12.11
CA GLU A 162 8.09 12.44 -13.02
C GLU A 162 7.73 13.27 -14.27
N ARG A 163 6.49 13.19 -14.74
CA ARG A 163 6.04 13.90 -15.94
C ARG A 163 5.58 15.33 -15.66
N HIS A 164 4.96 15.57 -14.51
CA HIS A 164 4.32 16.86 -14.22
C HIS A 164 5.05 17.65 -13.14
N LEU A 165 5.50 17.01 -12.06
CA LEU A 165 6.11 17.68 -10.92
C LEU A 165 7.59 17.98 -11.18
N ARG A 166 8.41 16.97 -11.48
CA ARG A 166 9.87 17.14 -11.63
C ARG A 166 10.26 18.23 -12.64
N PRO A 167 9.70 18.29 -13.86
CA PRO A 167 10.11 19.30 -14.84
C PRO A 167 9.78 20.72 -14.37
N ARG A 168 8.65 20.92 -13.67
CA ARG A 168 8.26 22.22 -13.12
C ARG A 168 9.18 22.66 -11.98
N LEU A 169 9.56 21.72 -11.10
CA LEU A 169 10.55 21.99 -10.05
C LEU A 169 11.92 22.36 -10.64
N ILE A 170 12.35 21.67 -11.70
CA ILE A 170 13.58 22.00 -12.43
C ILE A 170 13.46 23.41 -13.01
N LEU A 171 12.38 23.74 -13.72
CA LEU A 171 12.16 25.06 -14.32
C LEU A 171 12.09 26.19 -13.27
N HIS A 172 11.46 25.92 -12.12
CA HIS A 172 11.44 26.84 -10.98
C HIS A 172 12.86 27.16 -10.51
N VAL A 173 13.68 26.12 -10.31
CA VAL A 173 15.07 26.27 -9.86
C VAL A 173 15.93 26.94 -10.94
N GLU A 174 15.70 26.71 -12.23
CA GLU A 174 16.39 27.45 -13.31
C GLU A 174 16.11 28.94 -13.25
N THR A 175 14.85 29.31 -13.06
CA THR A 175 14.42 30.71 -12.90
C THR A 175 15.10 31.31 -11.67
N ARG A 176 15.11 30.58 -10.55
CA ARG A 176 15.77 31.00 -9.31
C ARG A 176 17.28 31.22 -9.48
N ILE A 177 17.98 30.30 -10.15
CA ILE A 177 19.41 30.45 -10.45
C ILE A 177 19.66 31.70 -11.31
N ALA A 178 18.80 31.98 -12.30
CA ALA A 178 18.94 33.17 -13.15
C ALA A 178 18.74 34.46 -12.34
N GLU A 179 17.79 34.48 -11.41
CA GLU A 179 17.59 35.59 -10.47
C GLU A 179 18.78 35.78 -9.53
N ASP A 180 19.28 34.69 -8.95
CA ASP A 180 20.42 34.71 -8.02
C ASP A 180 21.69 35.25 -8.70
N ILE A 181 21.93 34.87 -9.96
CA ILE A 181 23.01 35.41 -10.79
C ILE A 181 22.82 36.92 -11.02
N THR A 182 21.59 37.35 -11.33
CA THR A 182 21.27 38.75 -11.61
C THR A 182 21.42 39.64 -10.37
N ASN A 183 21.02 39.12 -9.21
CA ASN A 183 21.08 39.81 -7.92
C ASN A 183 22.45 39.69 -7.24
N ASN A 184 23.37 38.89 -7.79
CA ASN A 184 24.68 38.57 -7.21
C ASN A 184 24.57 37.98 -5.79
N ASP A 185 23.54 37.16 -5.54
CA ASP A 185 23.34 36.44 -4.28
C ASP A 185 24.06 35.09 -4.34
N LEU A 186 25.31 35.07 -3.90
CA LEU A 186 26.18 33.89 -3.99
C LEU A 186 25.73 32.74 -3.08
N LEU A 187 25.07 33.04 -1.95
CA LEU A 187 24.56 32.02 -1.04
C LEU A 187 23.34 31.32 -1.65
N SER A 188 22.36 32.10 -2.09
CA SER A 188 21.18 31.55 -2.76
C SER A 188 21.58 30.80 -4.03
N LEU A 189 22.54 31.33 -4.81
CA LEU A 189 23.04 30.65 -6.01
C LEU A 189 23.61 29.27 -5.71
N TYR A 190 24.39 29.13 -4.63
CA TYR A 190 24.95 27.84 -4.21
C TYR A 190 23.86 26.84 -3.83
N GLU A 191 22.88 27.26 -3.03
CA GLU A 191 21.77 26.41 -2.58
C GLU A 191 20.89 25.97 -3.76
N SER A 192 20.48 26.92 -4.60
CA SER A 192 19.69 26.68 -5.81
C SER A 192 20.41 25.71 -6.75
N LEU A 193 21.71 25.90 -6.98
CA LEU A 193 22.51 25.00 -7.82
C LEU A 193 22.65 23.59 -7.22
N LYS A 194 22.79 23.49 -5.88
CA LYS A 194 22.82 22.20 -5.18
C LYS A 194 21.49 21.45 -5.38
N VAL A 195 20.35 22.11 -5.14
CA VAL A 195 19.01 21.53 -5.37
C VAL A 195 18.84 21.11 -6.83
N TYR A 196 19.26 21.96 -7.77
CA TYR A 196 19.17 21.68 -9.21
C TYR A 196 19.88 20.37 -9.60
N LYS A 197 21.11 20.19 -9.12
CA LYS A 197 21.88 18.96 -9.37
C LYS A 197 21.29 17.74 -8.68
N LEU A 198 20.75 17.91 -7.47
CA LEU A 198 20.07 16.83 -6.74
C LEU A 198 18.81 16.35 -7.50
N LEU A 199 17.97 17.29 -7.96
CA LEU A 199 16.78 16.96 -8.76
C LEU A 199 17.12 16.28 -10.09
N GLY A 200 18.28 16.59 -10.69
CA GLY A 200 18.74 15.94 -11.92
C GLY A 200 19.46 14.60 -11.73
N HIS A 201 19.61 14.11 -10.49
CA HIS A 201 20.52 12.99 -10.16
C HIS A 201 21.97 13.22 -10.63
N ALA A 202 22.41 14.48 -10.72
CA ALA A 202 23.76 14.88 -11.12
C ALA A 202 24.68 15.11 -9.90
N ALA A 203 24.14 15.12 -8.69
CA ALA A 203 24.90 15.25 -7.46
C ALA A 203 25.59 13.92 -7.05
N PRO A 204 26.76 13.96 -6.38
CA PRO A 204 27.49 12.75 -5.97
C PRO A 204 26.73 11.87 -4.96
N ALA A 205 25.89 12.49 -4.12
CA ALA A 205 25.09 11.81 -3.11
C ALA A 205 23.66 12.40 -3.10
N PRO A 206 22.63 11.57 -2.89
CA PRO A 206 21.27 12.05 -2.69
C PRO A 206 21.15 12.76 -1.33
N ASP A 207 20.29 13.78 -1.27
CA ASP A 207 20.04 14.61 -0.08
C ASP A 207 18.58 15.08 -0.12
N ASP A 208 17.66 14.12 0.00
CA ASP A 208 16.22 14.36 -0.15
C ASP A 208 15.69 15.34 0.90
N ALA A 209 16.24 15.29 2.12
CA ALA A 209 15.90 16.19 3.21
C ALA A 209 16.22 17.65 2.85
N PHE A 210 17.39 17.90 2.26
CA PHE A 210 17.76 19.24 1.81
C PHE A 210 16.84 19.76 0.71
N ILE A 211 16.51 18.93 -0.30
CA ILE A 211 15.57 19.31 -1.36
C ILE A 211 14.22 19.71 -0.75
N THR A 212 13.70 18.89 0.16
CA THR A 212 12.40 19.14 0.79
C THR A 212 12.38 20.40 1.66
N ALA A 213 13.43 20.62 2.45
CA ALA A 213 13.55 21.81 3.29
C ALA A 213 13.67 23.09 2.45
N TRP A 214 14.45 23.04 1.37
CA TRP A 214 14.63 24.17 0.46
C TRP A 214 13.32 24.55 -0.22
N PHE A 215 12.59 23.58 -0.80
CA PHE A 215 11.28 23.86 -1.43
C PHE A 215 10.22 24.30 -0.41
N ALA A 216 10.22 23.75 0.80
CA ALA A 216 9.29 24.16 1.85
C ALA A 216 9.48 25.64 2.23
N ASP A 217 10.73 26.11 2.34
CA ASP A 217 11.03 27.54 2.57
C ASP A 217 10.66 28.38 1.34
N GLU A 218 11.01 27.91 0.14
CA GLU A 218 10.70 28.59 -1.11
C GLU A 218 9.20 28.85 -1.29
N TRP A 219 8.37 27.82 -1.13
CA TRP A 219 6.91 27.95 -1.21
C TRP A 219 6.33 28.76 -0.06
N ALA A 220 6.96 28.78 1.12
CA ALA A 220 6.52 29.63 2.22
C ALA A 220 6.75 31.12 1.93
N ARG A 221 7.81 31.44 1.16
CA ARG A 221 8.15 32.80 0.74
C ARG A 221 7.37 33.27 -0.48
N ASP A 222 7.00 32.36 -1.38
CA ASP A 222 6.25 32.68 -2.61
C ASP A 222 4.93 33.41 -2.30
N PRO A 223 4.68 34.61 -2.87
CA PRO A 223 3.40 35.32 -2.73
C PRO A 223 2.16 34.51 -3.13
N ALA A 224 2.27 33.59 -4.09
CA ALA A 224 1.17 32.76 -4.57
C ALA A 224 0.74 31.70 -3.53
N TYR A 225 1.69 31.23 -2.71
CA TYR A 225 1.48 30.16 -1.76
C TYR A 225 1.60 30.60 -0.29
N ARG A 226 1.94 31.86 -0.01
CA ARG A 226 2.05 32.41 1.35
C ARG A 226 0.67 32.57 1.98
N GLY A 227 0.53 32.11 3.23
CA GLY A 227 -0.68 32.32 4.02
C GLY A 227 -1.01 31.17 4.98
N ALA A 228 -2.03 31.40 5.80
CA ALA A 228 -2.60 30.42 6.73
C ALA A 228 -3.82 29.69 6.13
N GLY A 229 -4.32 28.66 6.82
CA GLY A 229 -5.50 27.91 6.39
C GLY A 229 -5.26 27.17 5.06
N PRO A 230 -6.05 27.42 4.00
CA PRO A 230 -5.97 26.68 2.73
C PRO A 230 -4.57 26.66 2.11
N MET A 231 -3.83 27.78 2.21
CA MET A 231 -2.48 27.87 1.64
C MET A 231 -1.47 27.01 2.40
N ARG A 232 -1.66 26.81 3.71
CA ARG A 232 -0.82 25.91 4.50
C ARG A 232 -1.08 24.45 4.12
N GLU A 233 -2.33 24.09 3.90
CA GLU A 233 -2.72 22.75 3.44
C GLU A 233 -2.18 22.46 2.04
N LEU A 234 -2.25 23.45 1.14
CA LEU A 234 -1.68 23.37 -0.20
C LEU A 234 -0.16 23.12 -0.17
N ARG A 235 0.59 23.90 0.63
CA ARG A 235 2.05 23.68 0.79
C ARG A 235 2.37 22.30 1.35
N ALA A 236 1.58 21.82 2.33
CA ALA A 236 1.76 20.48 2.89
C ALA A 236 1.50 19.36 1.86
N GLU A 237 0.52 19.56 0.97
CA GLU A 237 0.26 18.64 -0.14
C GLU A 237 1.40 18.65 -1.17
N MET A 238 1.89 19.83 -1.55
CA MET A 238 3.06 19.98 -2.45
C MET A 238 4.28 19.26 -1.87
N GLU A 239 4.54 19.43 -0.57
CA GLU A 239 5.63 18.77 0.15
C GLU A 239 5.43 17.25 0.17
N ALA A 240 4.22 16.76 0.40
CA ALA A 240 3.91 15.33 0.36
C ALA A 240 4.15 14.72 -1.03
N HIS A 241 3.79 15.42 -2.10
CA HIS A 241 4.07 14.99 -3.46
C HIS A 241 5.58 15.00 -3.79
N LEU A 242 6.30 16.03 -3.34
CA LEU A 242 7.76 16.11 -3.48
C LEU A 242 8.44 14.94 -2.76
N TRP A 243 8.06 14.68 -1.51
CA TRP A 243 8.59 13.56 -0.74
C TRP A 243 8.34 12.22 -1.44
N ALA A 244 7.10 12.00 -1.89
CA ALA A 244 6.75 10.77 -2.62
C ALA A 244 7.55 10.62 -3.92
N MET A 245 7.83 11.72 -4.65
CA MET A 245 8.65 11.69 -5.86
C MET A 245 10.08 11.27 -5.56
N LEU A 246 10.70 11.84 -4.53
CA LEU A 246 12.06 11.52 -4.11
C LEU A 246 12.15 10.06 -3.64
N GLU A 247 11.24 9.63 -2.75
CA GLU A 247 11.16 8.25 -2.26
C GLU A 247 11.01 7.23 -3.41
N MET A 248 10.12 7.50 -4.37
CA MET A 248 9.85 6.59 -5.48
C MET A 248 10.91 6.62 -6.59
N SER A 249 11.77 7.65 -6.60
CA SER A 249 12.91 7.77 -7.54
C SER A 249 14.25 7.38 -6.94
N ALA A 250 14.32 7.01 -5.66
CA ALA A 250 15.56 6.60 -4.97
C ALA A 250 16.32 5.43 -5.65
N THR A 251 15.62 4.60 -6.45
CA THR A 251 16.23 3.49 -7.22
C THR A 251 16.59 3.87 -8.65
N GLN A 252 16.27 5.09 -9.09
CA GLN A 252 16.56 5.57 -10.43
C GLN A 252 17.95 6.20 -10.47
N SER A 253 18.76 5.80 -11.45
CA SER A 253 20.12 6.33 -11.63
C SER A 253 20.17 7.62 -12.47
N ARG A 254 19.03 8.06 -13.04
CA ARG A 254 18.97 9.21 -13.93
C ARG A 254 17.57 9.82 -13.96
N ALA A 255 17.47 11.14 -13.91
CA ALA A 255 16.23 11.86 -14.12
C ALA A 255 15.73 11.67 -15.57
N ARG A 256 14.40 11.78 -15.79
CA ARG A 256 13.81 11.80 -17.13
C ARG A 256 14.00 13.12 -17.87
N VAL A 257 14.36 14.17 -17.14
CA VAL A 257 14.58 15.53 -17.65
C VAL A 257 16.06 15.83 -17.50
N ASP A 258 16.70 16.26 -18.58
CA ASP A 258 18.09 16.70 -18.56
C ASP A 258 18.20 18.13 -18.03
N LEU A 259 19.29 18.41 -17.33
CA LEU A 259 19.61 19.75 -16.83
C LEU A 259 20.21 20.63 -17.93
N ASN A 260 19.99 21.94 -17.85
CA ASN A 260 20.63 22.95 -18.68
C ASN A 260 22.12 23.09 -18.31
N GLY A 261 22.97 22.34 -19.02
CA GLY A 261 24.42 22.35 -18.78
C GLY A 261 25.06 23.73 -18.88
N ALA A 262 24.60 24.60 -19.79
CA ALA A 262 25.14 25.95 -19.93
C ALA A 262 24.84 26.83 -18.72
N LEU A 263 23.67 26.64 -18.07
CA LEU A 263 23.31 27.33 -16.83
C LEU A 263 24.17 26.82 -15.67
N VAL A 264 24.34 25.49 -15.55
CA VAL A 264 25.21 24.88 -14.53
C VAL A 264 26.63 25.41 -14.62
N GLU A 265 27.23 25.35 -15.81
CA GLU A 265 28.60 25.84 -16.01
C GLU A 265 28.73 27.33 -15.71
N ARG A 266 27.71 28.13 -16.02
CA ARG A 266 27.70 29.57 -15.71
C ARG A 266 27.68 29.81 -14.21
N ALA A 267 26.79 29.12 -13.49
CA ALA A 267 26.68 29.22 -12.04
C ALA A 267 27.98 28.74 -11.36
N GLU A 268 28.55 27.62 -11.80
CA GLU A 268 29.83 27.10 -11.30
C GLU A 268 30.99 28.06 -11.54
N ARG A 269 31.07 28.68 -12.73
CA ARG A 269 32.09 29.69 -13.01
C ARG A 269 31.97 30.86 -12.03
N ILE A 270 30.77 31.37 -11.77
CA ILE A 270 30.55 32.47 -10.83
C ILE A 270 31.00 32.08 -9.42
N LEU A 271 30.61 30.89 -8.94
CA LEU A 271 31.00 30.39 -7.62
C LEU A 271 32.50 30.11 -7.52
N SER A 272 33.15 29.68 -8.61
CA SER A 272 34.60 29.41 -8.63
C SER A 272 35.46 30.66 -8.51
N LEU A 273 34.90 31.84 -8.81
CA LEU A 273 35.60 33.12 -8.68
C LEU A 273 35.68 33.60 -7.22
N MET A 274 35.03 32.90 -6.29
CA MET A 274 35.05 33.21 -4.85
C MET A 274 36.37 32.78 -4.20
N ASN A 275 36.79 33.51 -3.17
CA ASN A 275 37.93 33.11 -2.34
C ASN A 275 37.59 31.83 -1.56
N LEU A 276 38.63 31.04 -1.21
CA LEU A 276 38.46 29.76 -0.49
C LEU A 276 37.68 29.91 0.83
N GLU A 277 37.86 31.04 1.52
CA GLU A 277 37.16 31.33 2.79
C GLU A 277 35.65 31.50 2.56
N ASP A 278 35.26 32.22 1.52
CA ASP A 278 33.85 32.42 1.18
C ASP A 278 33.22 31.10 0.71
N GLN A 279 33.97 30.26 -0.02
CA GLN A 279 33.52 28.92 -0.41
C GLN A 279 33.32 28.00 0.80
N ALA A 280 34.23 28.04 1.77
CA ALA A 280 34.11 27.27 3.01
C ALA A 280 32.91 27.74 3.83
N TRP A 281 32.67 29.05 3.91
CA TRP A 281 31.50 29.62 4.57
C TRP A 281 30.20 29.16 3.89
N LEU A 282 30.12 29.21 2.55
CA LEU A 282 28.98 28.73 1.78
C LEU A 282 28.71 27.24 2.00
N LEU A 283 29.76 26.42 2.05
CA LEU A 283 29.61 24.98 2.28
C LEU A 283 29.03 24.69 3.67
N VAL A 284 29.46 25.42 4.70
CA VAL A 284 28.93 25.28 6.07
C VAL A 284 27.50 25.79 6.17
N MET A 285 27.22 26.97 5.60
CA MET A 285 25.88 27.57 5.68
C MET A 285 24.85 26.83 4.81
N GLY A 286 25.21 26.49 3.57
CA GLY A 286 24.36 25.74 2.65
C GLY A 286 24.19 24.25 2.98
N ALA A 287 24.90 23.72 3.99
CA ALA A 287 24.60 22.42 4.60
C ALA A 287 23.49 22.50 5.68
N GLY A 288 22.82 23.65 5.80
CA GLY A 288 21.83 23.91 6.86
C GLY A 288 22.44 24.55 8.11
N GLY A 289 23.65 25.09 8.00
CA GLY A 289 24.40 25.72 9.10
C GLY A 289 24.83 24.72 10.19
N PRO A 290 25.58 25.18 11.20
CA PRO A 290 25.92 24.36 12.35
C PRO A 290 24.66 23.99 13.17
N GLN A 291 24.09 22.80 12.96
CA GLN A 291 22.81 22.42 13.58
C GLN A 291 22.92 21.99 15.06
N ASP A 292 24.13 21.76 15.57
CA ASP A 292 24.37 21.19 16.91
C ASP A 292 25.15 22.11 17.88
N ILE A 293 25.33 23.39 17.55
CA ILE A 293 25.97 24.32 18.50
C ILE A 293 24.93 24.96 19.41
N ALA A 294 25.04 24.65 20.70
CA ALA A 294 24.29 25.35 21.74
C ALA A 294 24.51 26.87 21.59
N PRO A 295 23.46 27.69 21.67
CA PRO A 295 23.58 29.13 21.50
C PRO A 295 24.58 29.68 22.52
N PHE A 296 25.66 30.27 22.02
CA PHE A 296 26.65 30.95 22.82
C PHE A 296 25.98 32.09 23.59
N ASN A 297 25.71 31.86 24.88
CA ASN A 297 25.14 32.83 25.77
C ASN A 297 26.23 33.41 26.68
N LEU A 298 26.57 34.69 26.47
CA LEU A 298 27.45 35.46 27.37
C LEU A 298 26.87 35.70 28.77
N ARG A 299 25.63 35.26 29.00
CA ARG A 299 24.96 35.27 30.31
C ARG A 299 24.69 33.85 30.79
N ALA A 300 25.74 33.14 31.20
CA ALA A 300 25.53 32.03 32.13
C ALA A 300 25.03 32.63 33.47
N PRO A 301 23.88 32.19 34.03
CA PRO A 301 23.49 32.63 35.36
C PRO A 301 24.55 32.16 36.35
N ARG A 302 25.18 33.09 37.07
CA ARG A 302 25.99 32.79 38.26
C ARG A 302 25.18 31.86 39.15
N ARG A 303 25.60 30.60 39.27
CA ARG A 303 25.10 29.69 40.32
C ARG A 303 25.25 30.43 41.65
N ARG A 304 24.15 30.95 42.22
CA ARG A 304 24.12 31.39 43.61
C ARG A 304 24.39 30.13 44.43
N MET A 305 25.59 30.04 45.02
CA MET A 305 25.84 29.10 46.10
C MET A 305 24.86 29.43 47.23
N SER A 306 23.84 28.59 47.39
CA SER A 306 22.93 28.64 48.53
C SER A 306 23.77 28.37 49.78
N ARG A 307 23.94 29.38 50.63
CA ARG A 307 24.48 29.21 51.98
C ARG A 307 23.46 28.37 52.77
N ALA A 308 23.83 27.13 53.08
CA ALA A 308 23.10 26.31 54.03
C ALA A 308 23.07 27.04 55.39
N SER A 309 21.88 27.44 55.81
CA SER A 309 21.60 27.97 57.14
C SER A 309 21.52 26.80 58.12
N CYS A 310 22.54 26.66 58.97
CA CYS A 310 22.45 25.82 60.16
C CYS A 310 21.60 26.55 61.21
N SER A 311 20.33 26.19 61.32
CA SER A 311 19.47 26.59 62.44
C SER A 311 19.51 25.49 63.51
N GLY A 312 20.01 25.83 64.70
CA GLY A 312 20.11 24.94 65.84
C GLY A 312 18.76 24.72 66.54
N SER A 313 18.44 23.46 66.83
CA SER A 313 17.36 23.09 67.75
C SER A 313 17.88 23.06 69.18
N VAL A 314 17.52 24.07 69.99
CA VAL A 314 17.67 24.02 71.45
C VAL A 314 16.35 23.55 72.05
N ARG A 315 16.38 22.39 72.72
CA ARG A 315 15.33 21.90 73.63
C ARG A 315 15.18 22.85 74.81
N ARG A 316 13.94 23.16 75.19
CA ARG A 316 13.60 23.47 76.58
C ARG A 316 12.42 22.60 77.02
N SER A 317 12.60 22.09 78.23
CA SER A 317 11.64 21.49 79.13
C SER A 317 10.58 22.50 79.57
#